data_AF-A0A4D9EIE5-F1
#
_entry.id   AF-A0A4D9EIE5-F1
#
_cell.length_a   1.000
_cell.length_b   1.000
_cell.length_c   1.000
_cell.angle_alpha   90.00
_cell.angle_beta   90.00
_cell.angle_gamma   90.00
#
_symmetry.space_group_name_H-M   'P 1'
#
loop_
_entity.id
_entity.type
_entity.pdbx_description
1 polymer ?
#
loop_
_entity_poly.entity_id
_entity_poly.type
_entity_poly.pdbx_seq_one_letter_code
_entity_poly.pdbx_strand_id
1 'polypeptide(L)'
;MDSKACLRYQVSSLCGADSEDKITTGKRKHEDDEPVFEQIENTSNPARCPVKMFECYLSKSPQNLNQRMDVFYLQPECSVSSDSPVWYTSTSLDRNTLEHMLVRVLLVKDIYDKDNYELDEDID
;
A
#
# COMPACT_ATOMS: atom_id res chain seq x y z
N MET A 1 -8.30 -27.51 -3.11
CA MET A 1 -8.18 -26.08 -3.39
C MET A 1 -7.08 -25.56 -2.49
N ASP A 2 -5.90 -25.30 -3.06
CA ASP A 2 -4.78 -24.74 -2.31
C ASP A 2 -5.12 -23.31 -1.90
N SER A 3 -5.33 -23.09 -0.60
CA SER A 3 -5.57 -21.76 -0.05
C SER A 3 -4.27 -20.94 -0.16
N LYS A 4 -4.18 -20.05 -1.14
CA LYS A 4 -3.06 -19.11 -1.27
C LYS A 4 -3.26 -17.93 -0.33
N ALA A 5 -2.21 -17.55 0.40
CA ALA A 5 -2.26 -16.37 1.26
C ALA A 5 -2.34 -15.08 0.41
N CYS A 6 -3.10 -14.09 0.89
CA CYS A 6 -3.21 -12.78 0.24
C CYS A 6 -3.40 -11.66 1.27
N LEU A 7 -3.02 -10.44 0.89
CA LEU A 7 -3.41 -9.22 1.58
C LEU A 7 -4.67 -8.67 0.92
N ARG A 8 -5.66 -8.29 1.73
CA ARG A 8 -6.91 -7.68 1.26
C ARG A 8 -6.97 -6.23 1.73
N TYR A 9 -7.28 -5.31 0.83
CA TYR A 9 -7.37 -3.89 1.15
C TYR A 9 -8.48 -3.22 0.34
N GLN A 10 -9.00 -2.12 0.88
CA GLN A 10 -9.97 -1.26 0.22
C GLN A 10 -9.29 0.08 -0.08
N VAL A 11 -9.65 0.69 -1.20
CA VAL A 11 -9.17 2.01 -1.57
C VAL A 11 -10.38 2.94 -1.57
N SER A 12 -10.36 3.94 -0.69
CA SER A 12 -11.45 4.91 -0.61
C SER A 12 -11.60 5.65 -1.93
N SER A 13 -12.85 5.92 -2.31
CA SER A 13 -13.19 6.63 -3.55
C SER A 13 -12.52 8.01 -3.74
N LEU A 14 -11.90 8.58 -2.71
CA LEU A 14 -11.13 9.83 -2.79
C LEU A 14 -9.82 9.69 -3.59
N CYS A 15 -9.34 8.47 -3.82
CA CYS A 15 -8.12 8.20 -4.60
C CYS A 15 -8.40 8.05 -6.11
N GLY A 16 -9.67 8.13 -6.54
CA GLY A 16 -10.08 8.03 -7.93
C GLY A 16 -10.89 9.25 -8.34
N ALA A 17 -10.20 10.33 -8.72
CA ALA A 17 -10.87 11.50 -9.29
C ALA A 17 -9.96 12.20 -10.31
N ASP A 18 -9.79 11.55 -11.47
CA ASP A 18 -9.49 12.21 -12.75
C ASP A 18 -10.56 11.83 -13.80
N SER A 19 -11.82 11.66 -13.37
CA SER A 19 -12.95 11.56 -14.30
C SER A 19 -13.86 12.75 -14.10
N GLU A 20 -13.85 13.66 -15.08
CA GLU A 20 -14.66 14.87 -15.15
C GLU A 20 -16.08 14.69 -14.63
N ASP A 21 -16.52 15.70 -13.88
CA ASP A 21 -17.83 15.85 -13.29
C ASP A 21 -18.98 15.49 -14.24
N LYS A 22 -19.74 14.45 -13.87
CA LYS A 22 -21.17 14.41 -14.20
C LYS A 22 -21.97 14.14 -12.94
N ILE A 23 -22.29 15.24 -12.24
CA ILE A 23 -23.23 15.27 -11.13
C ILE A 23 -24.57 14.69 -11.60
N THR A 24 -24.84 13.44 -11.22
CA THR A 24 -26.20 12.88 -11.27
C THR A 24 -26.71 12.84 -9.83
N THR A 25 -27.77 13.60 -9.60
CA THR A 25 -28.52 13.66 -8.36
C THR A 25 -29.01 12.27 -7.93
N GLY A 26 -28.59 11.84 -6.74
CA GLY A 26 -29.37 10.96 -5.87
C GLY A 26 -29.27 9.45 -6.12
N LYS A 27 -28.16 8.83 -5.69
CA LYS A 27 -28.18 7.48 -5.09
C LYS A 27 -27.20 7.44 -3.93
N ARG A 28 -27.68 7.10 -2.72
CA ARG A 28 -26.82 6.78 -1.58
C ARG A 28 -26.04 5.52 -1.99
N LYS A 29 -24.74 5.67 -2.28
CA LYS A 29 -23.84 4.55 -2.58
C LYS A 29 -23.70 3.74 -1.28
N HIS A 30 -24.04 2.46 -1.34
CA HIS A 30 -23.98 1.55 -0.20
C HIS A 30 -22.50 1.25 0.10
N GLU A 31 -22.08 1.28 1.36
CA GLU A 31 -20.67 1.05 1.76
C GLU A 31 -20.12 -0.33 1.33
N ASP A 32 -20.97 -1.36 1.10
CA ASP A 32 -20.49 -2.68 0.62
C ASP A 32 -20.03 -2.69 -0.86
N ASP A 33 -20.26 -1.64 -1.65
CA ASP A 33 -19.87 -1.64 -3.06
C ASP A 33 -18.43 -1.13 -3.31
N GLU A 34 -17.63 -0.85 -2.26
CA GLU A 34 -16.22 -0.52 -2.48
C GLU A 34 -15.43 -1.76 -2.89
N PRO A 35 -14.70 -1.72 -4.03
CA PRO A 35 -13.94 -2.86 -4.51
C PRO A 35 -12.87 -3.26 -3.48
N VAL A 36 -12.90 -4.53 -3.07
CA VAL A 36 -11.84 -5.14 -2.27
C VAL A 36 -10.77 -5.66 -3.20
N PHE A 37 -9.55 -5.14 -3.06
CA PHE A 37 -8.40 -5.56 -3.84
C PHE A 37 -7.64 -6.66 -3.08
N GLU A 38 -7.09 -7.61 -3.83
CA GLU A 38 -6.29 -8.70 -3.29
C GLU A 38 -4.88 -8.67 -3.87
N GLN A 39 -3.89 -8.73 -2.99
CA GLN A 39 -2.49 -8.88 -3.34
C GLN A 39 -2.01 -10.26 -2.92
N ILE A 40 -1.85 -11.13 -3.92
CA ILE A 40 -1.52 -12.55 -3.73
C ILE A 40 -0.04 -12.71 -3.35
N GLU A 41 0.26 -13.76 -2.59
CA GLU A 41 1.63 -14.19 -2.31
C GLU A 41 2.44 -14.43 -3.58
N ASN A 42 3.65 -13.86 -3.64
CA ASN A 42 4.64 -14.21 -4.65
C ASN A 42 5.45 -15.42 -4.18
N THR A 43 4.99 -16.61 -4.54
CA THR A 43 5.67 -17.87 -4.20
C THR A 43 6.96 -18.08 -4.98
N SER A 44 7.14 -17.40 -6.12
CA SER A 44 8.33 -17.52 -6.97
C SER A 44 9.55 -16.80 -6.39
N ASN A 45 9.35 -15.69 -5.69
CA ASN A 45 10.44 -14.98 -5.00
C ASN A 45 9.98 -14.49 -3.62
N PRO A 46 10.21 -15.28 -2.56
CA PRO A 46 9.80 -14.94 -1.20
C PRO A 46 10.38 -13.61 -0.69
N ALA A 47 11.58 -13.22 -1.14
CA ALA A 47 12.21 -11.96 -0.73
C ALA A 47 11.55 -10.71 -1.36
N ARG A 48 10.77 -10.89 -2.43
CA ARG A 48 9.97 -9.85 -3.10
C ARG A 48 8.48 -10.09 -2.90
N CYS A 49 8.10 -10.90 -1.92
CA CYS A 49 6.71 -11.25 -1.70
C CYS A 49 6.00 -10.23 -0.79
N PRO A 50 4.96 -9.53 -1.26
CA PRO A 50 4.25 -8.54 -0.44
C PRO A 50 3.64 -9.13 0.83
N VAL A 51 3.04 -10.32 0.76
CA VAL A 51 2.47 -11.02 1.92
C VAL A 51 3.54 -11.25 2.99
N LYS A 52 4.70 -11.83 2.61
CA LYS A 52 5.83 -12.08 3.53
C LYS A 52 6.46 -10.81 4.08
N MET A 53 6.59 -9.77 3.28
CA MET A 53 7.09 -8.48 3.76
C MET A 53 6.15 -7.88 4.82
N PHE A 54 4.83 -7.96 4.61
CA PHE A 54 3.86 -7.48 5.59
C PHE A 54 3.79 -8.36 6.86
N GLU A 55 3.86 -9.69 6.72
CA GLU A 55 3.99 -10.60 7.86
C GLU A 55 5.22 -10.27 8.72
N CYS A 56 6.38 -10.04 8.08
CA CYS A 56 7.61 -9.64 8.75
C CYS A 56 7.43 -8.30 9.49
N TYR A 57 6.83 -7.30 8.84
CA TYR A 57 6.51 -6.02 9.45
C TYR A 57 5.69 -6.19 10.74
N LEU A 58 4.59 -6.94 10.69
CA LEU A 58 3.75 -7.20 11.86
C LEU A 58 4.52 -7.94 12.97
N SER A 59 5.34 -8.94 12.61
CA SER A 59 6.13 -9.72 13.57
C SER A 59 7.15 -8.89 14.37
N LYS A 60 7.59 -7.76 13.81
CA LYS A 60 8.56 -6.84 14.42
C LYS A 60 7.92 -5.58 14.97
N SER A 61 6.59 -5.48 14.96
CA SER A 61 5.88 -4.31 15.45
C SER A 61 5.38 -4.52 16.89
N PRO A 62 5.09 -3.45 17.65
CA PRO A 62 4.56 -3.58 19.01
C PRO A 62 3.24 -4.37 19.06
N GLN A 63 2.97 -4.99 20.22
CA GLN A 63 1.74 -5.75 20.42
C GLN A 63 0.50 -4.85 20.31
N ASN A 64 -0.63 -5.40 19.82
CA ASN A 64 -1.96 -4.78 19.70
C ASN A 64 -2.23 -3.84 18.50
N LEU A 65 -1.38 -3.84 17.47
CA LEU A 65 -1.62 -3.02 16.27
C LEU A 65 -2.85 -3.40 15.46
N ASN A 66 -3.30 -4.66 15.54
CA ASN A 66 -4.52 -5.10 14.85
C ASN A 66 -5.78 -4.32 15.28
N GLN A 67 -5.72 -3.58 16.39
CA GLN A 67 -6.82 -2.75 16.88
C GLN A 67 -6.72 -1.29 16.42
N ARG A 68 -5.59 -0.90 15.81
CA ARG A 68 -5.31 0.47 15.36
C ARG A 68 -5.41 0.56 13.86
N MET A 69 -6.48 1.23 13.41
CA MET A 69 -6.73 1.54 12.00
C MET A 69 -6.44 3.01 11.65
N ASP A 70 -5.90 3.76 12.61
CA ASP A 70 -5.67 5.21 12.54
C ASP A 70 -4.25 5.58 12.05
N VAL A 71 -3.39 4.59 11.77
CA VAL A 71 -2.00 4.82 11.36
C VAL A 71 -1.64 3.99 10.14
N PHE A 72 -0.96 4.65 9.20
CA PHE A 72 -0.46 4.04 7.97
C PHE A 72 0.84 3.25 8.19
N TYR A 73 1.85 3.87 8.78
CA TYR A 73 3.16 3.27 9.03
C TYR A 73 3.71 3.68 10.41
N LEU A 74 4.45 2.78 11.02
CA LEU A 74 5.10 3.01 12.32
C LEU A 74 6.51 3.58 12.15
N GLN A 75 6.90 4.43 13.10
CA GLN A 75 8.25 4.96 13.21
C GLN A 75 9.23 3.84 13.57
N PRO A 76 10.32 3.62 12.80
CA PRO A 76 11.38 2.68 13.14
C PRO A 76 12.12 3.07 14.43
N GLU A 77 12.55 2.08 15.19
CA GLU A 77 13.45 2.27 16.34
C GLU A 77 14.85 2.69 15.88
N CYS A 78 15.51 3.60 16.62
CA CYS A 78 16.81 4.16 16.21
C CYS A 78 17.98 3.19 16.35
N SER A 79 17.88 2.15 17.19
CA SER A 79 18.95 1.19 17.44
C SER A 79 18.38 -0.23 17.51
N VAL A 80 18.32 -0.89 16.36
CA VAL A 80 17.75 -2.23 16.23
C VAL A 80 18.84 -3.22 15.85
N SER A 81 19.01 -4.27 16.66
CA SER A 81 19.78 -5.45 16.27
C SER A 81 18.91 -6.44 15.49
N SER A 82 19.54 -7.28 14.67
CA SER A 82 18.84 -8.36 13.93
C SER A 82 18.00 -9.25 14.86
N ASP A 83 18.47 -9.45 16.07
CA ASP A 83 17.88 -10.34 17.07
C ASP A 83 16.82 -9.63 17.93
N SER A 84 16.62 -8.32 17.74
CA SER A 84 15.61 -7.57 18.48
C SER A 84 14.19 -8.12 18.19
N PRO A 85 13.36 -8.32 19.22
CA PRO A 85 11.97 -8.75 19.05
C PRO A 85 11.10 -7.67 18.40
N VAL A 86 11.47 -6.39 18.52
CA VAL A 86 10.70 -5.24 18.01
C VAL A 86 11.64 -4.28 17.28
N TRP A 87 11.22 -3.85 16.08
CA TRP A 87 11.96 -2.94 15.20
C TRP A 87 11.26 -1.58 15.01
N TYR A 88 10.00 -1.47 15.43
CA TYR A 88 9.18 -0.27 15.28
C TYR A 88 8.63 0.19 16.62
N THR A 89 8.48 1.50 16.79
CA THR A 89 7.81 2.10 17.94
C THR A 89 6.29 2.02 17.79
N SER A 90 5.54 2.38 18.84
CA SER A 90 4.06 2.52 18.74
C SER A 90 3.63 3.86 18.12
N THR A 91 4.59 4.68 17.71
CA THR A 91 4.38 6.02 17.16
C THR A 91 4.19 5.94 15.66
N SER A 92 3.31 6.78 15.11
CA SER A 92 3.17 6.92 13.66
C SER A 92 4.42 7.55 13.05
N LEU A 93 4.75 7.14 11.83
CA LEU A 93 5.69 7.86 10.98
C LEU A 93 5.18 9.28 10.74
N ASP A 94 6.08 10.26 10.70
CA ASP A 94 5.68 11.65 10.53
C ASP A 94 5.20 11.93 9.10
N ARG A 95 4.34 12.95 8.99
CA ARG A 95 3.72 13.37 7.72
C ARG A 95 4.76 13.72 6.65
N ASN A 96 5.84 14.40 7.01
CA ASN A 96 6.85 14.84 6.05
C ASN A 96 7.60 13.64 5.46
N THR A 97 7.89 12.62 6.26
CA THR A 97 8.47 11.37 5.75
C THR A 97 7.50 10.65 4.81
N LEU A 98 6.21 10.58 5.16
CA LEU A 98 5.18 9.99 4.28
C LEU A 98 5.05 10.73 2.95
N GLU A 99 5.05 12.06 2.98
CA GLU A 99 5.01 12.90 1.77
C GLU A 99 6.24 12.62 0.88
N HIS A 100 7.44 12.55 1.44
CA HIS A 100 8.64 12.20 0.67
C HIS A 100 8.59 10.78 0.08
N MET A 101 8.04 9.80 0.80
CA MET A 101 7.83 8.45 0.27
C MET A 101 6.88 8.47 -0.92
N LEU A 102 5.75 9.17 -0.79
CA LEU A 102 4.76 9.28 -1.86
C LEU A 102 5.35 9.97 -3.10
N VAL A 103 6.11 11.06 -2.93
CA VAL A 103 6.81 11.73 -4.04
C VAL A 103 7.72 10.75 -4.77
N ARG A 104 8.51 9.94 -4.06
CA ARG A 104 9.38 8.94 -4.70
C ARG A 104 8.59 7.90 -5.49
N VAL A 105 7.47 7.42 -4.95
CA VAL A 105 6.58 6.46 -5.63
C VAL A 105 5.98 7.07 -6.89
N LEU A 106 5.47 8.31 -6.80
CA LEU A 106 4.89 9.02 -7.93
C LEU A 106 5.92 9.33 -9.02
N LEU A 107 7.15 9.68 -8.65
CA LEU A 107 8.24 9.89 -9.61
C LEU A 107 8.60 8.61 -10.36
N VAL A 108 8.70 7.48 -9.65
CA VAL A 108 8.94 6.17 -10.29
C VAL A 108 7.80 5.84 -11.24
N LYS A 109 6.55 6.05 -10.82
CA LYS A 109 5.38 5.87 -11.69
C LYS A 109 5.46 6.74 -12.95
N ASP A 110 5.76 8.03 -12.81
CA ASP A 110 5.87 8.97 -13.95
C ASP A 110 6.94 8.53 -14.98
N ILE A 111 8.07 8.00 -14.53
CA ILE A 111 9.11 7.46 -15.42
C ILE A 111 8.59 6.24 -16.20
N TYR A 112 8.02 5.26 -15.49
CA TYR A 112 7.50 4.05 -16.15
C TYR A 112 6.33 4.36 -17.09
N ASP A 113 5.45 5.28 -16.71
CA ASP A 113 4.33 5.67 -17.55
C ASP A 113 4.85 6.37 -18.83
N LYS A 114 5.82 7.30 -18.72
CA LYS A 114 6.45 7.97 -19.89
C LYS A 114 7.13 7.00 -20.85
N ASP A 115 7.88 6.04 -20.33
CA ASP A 115 8.55 5.03 -21.16
C ASP A 115 7.55 4.14 -21.93
N ASN A 116 6.35 3.93 -21.38
CA ASN A 116 5.28 3.23 -22.09
C ASN A 116 4.65 4.08 -23.22
N TYR A 117 4.55 5.41 -23.04
CA TYR A 117 4.00 6.29 -24.09
C TYR A 117 4.96 6.46 -25.29
N GLU A 118 6.28 6.51 -25.08
CA GLU A 118 7.25 6.65 -26.19
C GLU A 118 7.31 5.39 -27.08
N LEU A 119 7.02 4.20 -26.55
CA LEU A 119 7.00 2.95 -27.31
C LEU A 119 5.73 2.77 -28.17
N ASP A 120 4.64 3.47 -27.82
CA ASP A 120 3.39 3.42 -28.58
C ASP A 120 3.40 4.38 -29.79
N GLU A 121 4.29 5.38 -29.83
CA GLU A 121 4.45 6.31 -30.97
C GLU A 121 5.35 5.77 -32.10
N ASP A 122 6.15 4.73 -31.84
CA ASP A 122 7.07 4.10 -32.81
C ASP A 122 6.45 2.87 -33.54
N ILE A 123 5.15 2.63 -33.37
CA ILE A 123 4.37 1.61 -34.09
C ILE A 123 3.45 2.29 -35.10
N ASP A 124 4.03 2.84 -36.18
CA ASP A 124 3.32 3.19 -37.42
C ASP A 124 4.23 2.95 -38.65
#